data_AF-A0A9D1SVI5-F1
#
_entry.id   AF-A0A9D1SVI5-F1
#
_cell.length_a   1.000
_cell.length_b   1.000
_cell.length_c   1.000
_cell.angle_alpha   90.00
_cell.angle_beta   90.00
_cell.angle_gamma   90.00
#
_symmetry.space_group_name_H-M   'P 1'
#
loop_
_entity.id
_entity.type
_entity.pdbx_description
1 polymer ?
#
loop_
_entity_poly.entity_id
_entity_poly.type
_entity_poly.pdbx_seq_one_letter_code
_entity_poly.pdbx_strand_id
1 'polypeptide(L)'
;MTEKKRFDLKSAEKYSFGDLVEIIAALRAPGGCPWDIKQTHQSLKECLVEESGEVIDAIDNDDDENLCEELGDVLLQVVMHAQIAAERGSFTIDDVVQGVSEKMIRRHPHVFGNVKVSSPEESLELWKKIKEQEKSGSAK
;
A
#
# COMPACT_ATOMS: atom_id res chain seq x y z
N MET A 1 -2.58 24.38 23.92
CA MET A 1 -3.14 23.08 24.31
C MET A 1 -3.91 22.56 23.12
N THR A 2 -3.32 21.68 22.32
CA THR A 2 -4.01 21.03 21.21
C THR A 2 -4.91 19.94 21.78
N GLU A 3 -6.23 20.08 21.61
CA GLU A 3 -7.18 19.02 21.91
C GLU A 3 -6.73 17.74 21.20
N LYS A 4 -6.45 16.67 21.97
CA LYS A 4 -6.28 15.34 21.38
C LYS A 4 -7.58 15.01 20.69
N LYS A 5 -7.54 14.83 19.36
CA LYS A 5 -8.67 14.29 18.58
C LYS A 5 -9.06 12.99 19.28
N ARG A 6 -10.18 12.99 19.99
CA ARG A 6 -10.68 11.80 20.69
C ARG A 6 -11.08 10.85 19.58
N PHE A 7 -10.25 9.82 19.33
CA PHE A 7 -10.68 8.69 18.53
C PHE A 7 -11.91 8.14 19.23
N ASP A 8 -13.08 8.36 18.64
CA ASP A 8 -14.27 7.64 19.01
C ASP A 8 -14.03 6.22 18.48
N LEU A 9 -13.30 5.43 19.27
CA LEU A 9 -13.17 3.98 19.12
C LEU A 9 -14.57 3.41 19.30
N LYS A 10 -15.46 3.67 18.34
CA LYS A 10 -16.73 3.01 18.25
C LYS A 10 -16.40 1.53 18.10
N SER A 11 -17.16 0.71 18.80
CA SER A 11 -17.18 -0.74 18.69
C SER A 11 -17.65 -1.17 17.29
N ALA A 12 -16.95 -0.76 16.25
CA ALA A 12 -17.20 -1.20 14.89
C ALA A 12 -16.68 -2.62 14.79
N GLU A 13 -17.50 -3.54 14.27
CA GLU A 13 -17.11 -4.94 14.10
C GLU A 13 -15.88 -5.12 13.18
N LYS A 14 -15.55 -4.12 12.34
CA LYS A 14 -14.36 -4.07 11.49
C LYS A 14 -13.88 -2.63 11.24
N TYR A 15 -12.56 -2.44 11.18
CA TYR A 15 -11.92 -1.20 10.71
C TYR A 15 -11.82 -1.17 9.18
N SER A 16 -11.94 0.01 8.59
CA SER A 16 -11.69 0.28 7.17
C SER A 16 -10.24 0.66 6.91
N PHE A 17 -9.83 0.70 5.64
CA PHE A 17 -8.53 1.23 5.25
C PHE A 17 -8.34 2.70 5.67
N GLY A 18 -9.40 3.51 5.58
CA GLY A 18 -9.37 4.89 6.03
C GLY A 18 -9.11 5.00 7.54
N ASP A 19 -9.70 4.11 8.33
CA ASP A 19 -9.44 4.06 9.77
C ASP A 19 -7.97 3.75 10.07
N LEU A 20 -7.36 2.79 9.34
CA LEU A 20 -5.92 2.50 9.47
C LEU A 20 -5.08 3.75 9.17
N VAL A 21 -5.37 4.46 8.07
CA VAL A 21 -4.65 5.70 7.72
C VAL A 21 -4.77 6.74 8.84
N GLU A 22 -5.97 6.94 9.39
CA GLU A 22 -6.16 7.87 10.51
C GLU A 22 -5.45 7.41 11.78
N ILE A 23 -5.44 6.12 12.09
CA ILE A 23 -4.72 5.54 13.24
C ILE A 23 -3.23 5.84 13.12
N ILE A 24 -2.62 5.56 11.96
CA ILE A 24 -1.19 5.81 11.75
C ILE A 24 -0.86 7.31 11.81
N ALA A 25 -1.70 8.16 11.23
CA ALA A 25 -1.56 9.61 11.35
C ALA A 25 -1.60 10.07 12.81
N ALA A 26 -2.48 9.49 13.64
CA ALA A 26 -2.58 9.82 15.06
C ALA A 26 -1.40 9.30 15.89
N LEU A 27 -0.89 8.10 15.59
CA LEU A 27 0.32 7.58 16.23
C LEU A 27 1.53 8.47 15.97
N ARG A 28 1.63 9.06 14.77
CA ARG A 28 2.75 9.93 14.38
C ARG A 28 2.54 11.43 14.66
N ALA A 29 1.35 11.83 15.09
CA ALA A 29 1.05 13.23 15.41
C ALA A 29 1.78 13.70 16.70
N PRO A 30 1.94 15.02 16.92
CA PRO A 30 2.46 15.54 18.19
C PRO A 30 1.64 15.03 19.40
N GLY A 31 2.32 14.37 20.35
CA GLY A 31 1.69 13.74 21.51
C GLY A 31 1.13 12.32 21.25
N GLY A 32 1.41 11.76 20.07
CA GLY A 32 1.24 10.36 19.72
C GLY A 32 2.32 9.44 20.30
N CYS A 33 2.56 8.30 19.66
CA CYS A 33 3.50 7.29 20.12
C CYS A 33 4.96 7.72 19.81
N PRO A 34 5.84 7.84 20.83
CA PRO A 34 7.22 8.25 20.61
C PRO A 34 8.00 7.29 19.70
N TRP A 35 7.67 5.99 19.72
CA TRP A 35 8.33 5.00 18.87
C TRP A 35 7.93 5.16 17.40
N ASP A 36 6.65 5.43 17.11
CA ASP A 36 6.19 5.66 15.74
C ASP A 36 6.75 6.97 15.19
N ILE A 37 6.69 8.05 15.97
CA ILE A 37 7.18 9.38 15.58
C ILE A 37 8.64 9.34 15.14
N LYS A 38 9.50 8.59 15.84
CA LYS A 38 10.94 8.53 15.52
C LYS A 38 11.26 7.73 14.24
N GLN A 39 10.30 6.98 13.68
CA GLN A 39 10.56 6.16 12.50
C GLN A 39 10.81 7.01 11.26
N THR A 40 11.67 6.49 10.39
CA THR A 40 12.04 7.06 9.10
C THR A 40 11.93 5.99 8.02
N HIS A 41 11.95 6.38 6.75
CA HIS A 41 12.01 5.38 5.66
C HIS A 41 13.22 4.44 5.79
N GLN A 42 14.34 4.92 6.35
CA GLN A 42 15.54 4.10 6.48
C GLN A 42 15.46 3.11 7.63
N SER A 43 14.76 3.45 8.72
CA SER A 43 14.59 2.53 9.86
C SER A 43 13.53 1.47 9.61
N LEU A 44 12.57 1.72 8.72
CA LEU A 44 11.47 0.80 8.40
C LEU A 44 11.74 -0.14 7.21
N LYS A 45 12.77 0.15 6.39
CA LYS A 45 13.03 -0.65 5.18
C LYS A 45 13.34 -2.11 5.47
N GLU A 46 13.96 -2.41 6.62
CA GLU A 46 14.31 -3.78 7.01
C GLU A 46 13.05 -4.54 7.41
N CYS A 47 12.18 -3.94 8.23
CA CYS A 47 10.87 -4.51 8.54
C CYS A 47 10.07 -4.81 7.27
N LEU A 48 10.02 -3.91 6.29
CA LEU A 48 9.33 -4.19 5.01
C LEU A 48 9.88 -5.43 4.28
N VAL A 49 11.19 -5.70 4.36
CA VAL A 49 11.80 -6.90 3.77
C VAL A 49 11.41 -8.14 4.58
N GLU A 50 11.39 -8.03 5.90
CA GLU A 50 10.99 -9.10 6.83
C GLU A 50 9.53 -9.49 6.59
N GLU A 51 8.57 -8.54 6.65
CA GLU A 51 7.14 -8.86 6.46
C GLU A 51 6.87 -9.42 5.06
N SER A 52 7.62 -8.97 4.05
CA SER A 52 7.50 -9.53 2.70
C SER A 52 7.98 -10.98 2.64
N GLY A 53 8.97 -11.34 3.46
CA GLY A 53 9.43 -12.71 3.64
C GLY A 53 8.40 -13.57 4.36
N GLU A 54 7.79 -13.04 5.42
CA GLU A 54 6.76 -13.75 6.19
C GLU A 54 5.49 -14.01 5.34
N VAL A 55 5.11 -13.07 4.46
CA VAL A 55 4.09 -13.32 3.43
C VAL A 55 4.45 -14.49 2.52
N ILE A 56 5.71 -14.58 2.07
CA ILE A 56 6.17 -15.68 1.21
C ILE A 56 6.12 -17.01 1.97
N ASP A 57 6.60 -17.02 3.20
CA ASP A 57 6.58 -18.22 4.05
C ASP A 57 5.14 -18.67 4.32
N ALA A 58 4.20 -17.76 4.56
CA ALA A 58 2.79 -18.09 4.71
C ALA A 58 2.18 -18.73 3.44
N ILE A 59 2.53 -18.20 2.26
CA ILE A 59 2.11 -18.77 0.96
C ILE A 59 2.69 -20.18 0.77
N ASP A 60 3.98 -20.36 1.04
CA ASP A 60 4.67 -21.64 0.85
C ASP A 60 4.14 -22.74 1.79
N ASN A 61 3.51 -22.36 2.90
CA ASN A 61 2.91 -23.28 3.87
C ASN A 61 1.38 -23.43 3.74
N ASP A 62 0.74 -22.81 2.74
CA ASP A 62 -0.73 -22.77 2.59
C ASP A 62 -1.46 -22.31 3.88
N ASP A 63 -0.86 -21.36 4.62
CA ASP A 63 -1.38 -20.85 5.89
C ASP A 63 -2.15 -19.54 5.67
N ASP A 64 -3.46 -19.67 5.42
CA ASP A 64 -4.35 -18.52 5.17
C ASP A 64 -4.48 -17.57 6.38
N GLU A 65 -4.33 -18.08 7.61
CA GLU A 65 -4.41 -17.26 8.82
C GLU A 65 -3.18 -16.36 8.92
N ASN A 66 -1.99 -16.96 8.81
CA ASN A 66 -0.74 -16.19 8.80
C ASN A 66 -0.67 -15.26 7.59
N LEU A 67 -1.08 -15.72 6.41
CA LEU A 67 -1.09 -14.89 5.20
C LEU A 67 -1.93 -13.61 5.39
N CYS A 68 -3.07 -13.70 6.09
CA CYS A 68 -3.89 -12.54 6.38
C CYS A 68 -3.21 -11.55 7.33
N GLU A 69 -2.48 -12.05 8.32
CA GLU A 69 -1.70 -11.23 9.27
C GLU A 69 -0.56 -10.50 8.56
N GLU A 70 0.28 -11.22 7.82
CA GLU A 70 1.47 -10.64 7.19
C GLU A 70 1.14 -9.67 6.05
N LEU A 71 0.05 -9.92 5.30
CA LEU A 71 -0.45 -8.93 4.34
C LEU A 71 -0.89 -7.65 5.03
N GLY A 72 -1.40 -7.74 6.26
CA GLY A 72 -1.71 -6.61 7.13
C GLY A 72 -0.46 -5.83 7.51
N ASP A 73 0.63 -6.52 7.84
CA ASP A 73 1.89 -5.88 8.24
C ASP A 73 2.62 -5.23 7.06
N VAL A 74 2.61 -5.86 5.87
CA VAL A 74 3.03 -5.20 4.63
C VAL A 74 2.19 -3.94 4.36
N LEU A 75 0.87 -4.00 4.56
CA LEU A 75 -0.01 -2.83 4.39
C LEU A 75 0.31 -1.73 5.40
N LEU A 76 0.60 -2.08 6.66
CA LEU A 76 1.06 -1.16 7.69
C LEU A 76 2.32 -0.41 7.25
N GLN A 77 3.31 -1.12 6.70
CA GLN A 77 4.53 -0.49 6.18
C GLN A 77 4.20 0.50 5.05
N VAL A 78 3.32 0.16 4.10
CA VAL A 78 2.90 1.08 3.03
C VAL A 78 2.30 2.36 3.61
N VAL A 79 1.38 2.26 4.57
CA VAL A 79 0.73 3.42 5.20
C VAL A 79 1.73 4.24 6.02
N MET A 80 2.63 3.61 6.78
CA MET A 80 3.68 4.30 7.54
C MET A 80 4.62 5.10 6.62
N HIS A 81 5.08 4.49 5.52
CA HIS A 81 5.91 5.20 4.54
C HIS A 81 5.16 6.36 3.89
N ALA A 82 3.88 6.18 3.53
CA ALA A 82 3.07 7.26 2.98
C ALA A 82 2.87 8.41 3.98
N GLN A 83 2.63 8.10 5.26
CA GLN A 83 2.48 9.09 6.32
C GLN A 83 3.79 9.89 6.54
N ILE A 84 4.95 9.23 6.57
CA ILE A 84 6.28 9.89 6.66
C ILE A 84 6.51 10.81 5.45
N ALA A 85 6.10 10.39 4.25
CA ALA A 85 6.24 11.20 3.04
C ALA A 85 5.30 12.41 3.05
N ALA A 86 4.08 12.25 3.56
CA ALA A 86 3.08 13.31 3.67
C ALA A 86 3.51 14.39 4.66
N GLU A 87 4.10 14.00 5.80
CA GLU A 87 4.69 14.93 6.79
C GLU A 87 5.78 15.83 6.20
N ARG A 88 6.44 15.37 5.12
CA ARG A 88 7.48 16.10 4.39
C ARG A 88 6.94 16.88 3.18
N GLY A 89 5.64 16.82 2.92
CA GLY A 89 5.00 17.43 1.74
C GLY A 89 5.40 16.78 0.42
N SER A 90 5.79 15.49 0.41
CA SER A 90 6.26 14.80 -0.79
C SER A 90 5.14 14.09 -1.56
N PHE A 91 4.46 13.14 -0.91
CA PHE A 91 3.32 12.40 -1.46
C PHE A 91 2.48 11.84 -0.31
N THR A 92 1.24 11.47 -0.60
CA THR A 92 0.25 10.96 0.35
C THR A 92 -0.11 9.51 0.04
N ILE A 93 -0.88 8.88 0.92
CA ILE A 93 -1.43 7.54 0.65
C ILE A 93 -2.38 7.56 -0.57
N ASP A 94 -3.10 8.66 -0.78
CA ASP A 94 -3.97 8.82 -1.94
C ASP A 94 -3.17 8.86 -3.25
N ASP A 95 -1.99 9.49 -3.25
CA ASP A 95 -1.09 9.47 -4.42
C ASP A 95 -0.58 8.05 -4.73
N VAL A 96 -0.28 7.26 -3.69
CA VAL A 96 0.12 5.85 -3.84
C VAL A 96 -1.02 5.03 -4.45
N VAL A 97 -2.23 5.17 -3.90
CA VAL A 97 -3.44 4.48 -4.37
C VAL A 97 -3.79 4.90 -5.79
N GLN A 98 -3.71 6.20 -6.11
CA GLN A 98 -3.94 6.73 -7.44
C GLN A 98 -2.96 6.12 -8.44
N GLY A 99 -1.66 6.14 -8.13
CA GLY A 99 -0.62 5.63 -9.02
C GLY A 99 -0.76 4.14 -9.31
N VAL A 100 -1.12 3.32 -8.32
CA VAL A 100 -1.40 1.89 -8.57
C VAL A 100 -2.70 1.69 -9.33
N SER A 101 -3.76 2.44 -9.01
CA SER A 101 -5.07 2.33 -9.66
C SER A 101 -5.01 2.68 -11.15
N GLU A 102 -4.44 3.84 -11.50
CA GLU A 102 -4.27 4.26 -12.90
C GLU A 102 -3.44 3.26 -13.69
N LYS A 103 -2.34 2.77 -13.10
CA LYS A 103 -1.48 1.74 -13.69
C LYS A 103 -2.26 0.46 -13.97
N MET A 104 -3.09 0.01 -13.03
CA MET A 104 -3.87 -1.21 -13.20
C MET A 104 -4.97 -1.04 -14.25
N ILE A 105 -5.69 0.08 -14.26
CA ILE A 105 -6.69 0.38 -15.29
C ILE A 105 -6.04 0.41 -16.68
N ARG A 106 -4.93 1.13 -16.83
CA ARG A 106 -4.21 1.27 -18.10
C ARG A 106 -3.65 -0.05 -18.62
N ARG A 107 -3.14 -0.92 -17.75
CA ARG A 107 -2.55 -2.21 -18.13
C ARG A 107 -3.58 -3.30 -18.41
N HIS A 108 -4.86 -3.06 -18.12
CA HIS A 108 -5.95 -4.02 -18.37
C HIS A 108 -7.03 -3.44 -19.27
N PRO A 109 -6.69 -2.99 -20.50
CA PRO A 109 -7.68 -2.43 -21.43
C PRO A 109 -8.69 -3.47 -21.93
N HIS A 110 -8.45 -4.76 -21.67
CA HIS A 110 -9.40 -5.84 -21.92
C HIS A 110 -10.47 -5.99 -20.84
N VAL A 111 -10.24 -5.43 -19.65
CA VAL A 111 -11.22 -5.36 -18.56
C VAL A 111 -11.90 -3.99 -18.54
N PHE A 112 -11.13 -2.91 -18.66
CA PHE A 112 -11.60 -1.53 -18.46
C PHE A 112 -11.76 -0.72 -19.77
N GLY A 113 -11.56 -1.36 -20.92
CA GLY A 113 -11.61 -0.71 -22.23
C GLY A 113 -12.27 -1.60 -23.28
N ASN A 114 -11.91 -1.38 -24.54
CA ASN A 114 -12.55 -2.04 -25.70
C ASN A 114 -11.65 -3.10 -26.37
N VAL A 115 -10.53 -3.46 -25.74
CA VAL A 115 -9.65 -4.51 -26.29
C VAL A 115 -10.26 -5.88 -25.96
N LYS A 116 -10.26 -6.81 -26.91
CA LYS A 116 -10.66 -8.19 -26.65
C LYS A 116 -9.41 -9.05 -26.51
N VAL A 117 -9.44 -9.91 -25.51
CA VAL A 117 -8.42 -10.92 -25.23
C VAL A 117 -9.16 -12.23 -25.02
N SER A 118 -8.72 -13.29 -25.67
CA SER A 118 -9.41 -14.58 -25.72
C SER A 118 -8.67 -15.69 -24.97
N SER A 119 -7.46 -15.43 -24.48
CA SER A 119 -6.71 -16.38 -23.65
C SER A 119 -5.82 -15.69 -22.60
N PRO A 120 -5.41 -16.41 -21.54
CA PRO A 120 -4.42 -15.91 -20.58
C PRO A 120 -3.08 -15.51 -21.22
N GLU A 121 -2.65 -16.24 -22.25
CA GLU A 121 -1.40 -15.97 -22.98
C GLU A 121 -1.48 -14.62 -23.72
N GLU A 122 -2.59 -14.38 -24.43
CA GLU A 122 -2.86 -13.09 -25.08
C GLU A 122 -2.91 -11.94 -24.06
N SER A 123 -3.49 -12.18 -22.86
CA SER A 123 -3.52 -11.19 -21.77
C SER A 123 -2.12 -10.85 -21.29
N LEU A 124 -1.27 -11.87 -21.10
CA LEU A 124 0.11 -11.70 -20.66
C LEU A 124 0.97 -10.98 -21.70
N GLU A 125 0.82 -11.32 -22.99
CA GLU A 125 1.52 -10.64 -24.08
C GLU A 125 1.13 -9.16 -24.17
N LEU A 126 -0.17 -8.86 -24.09
CA LEU A 126 -0.68 -7.48 -24.06
C LEU A 126 -0.13 -6.70 -22.86
N TRP A 127 -0.14 -7.30 -21.67
CA TRP A 127 0.41 -6.69 -20.46
C TRP A 127 1.90 -6.38 -20.60
N LYS A 128 2.70 -7.32 -21.13
CA LYS A 128 4.14 -7.11 -21.38
C LYS A 128 4.38 -5.96 -22.35
N LYS A 129 3.62 -5.93 -23.45
CA LYS A 129 3.71 -4.87 -24.47
C LYS A 129 3.41 -3.48 -23.89
N ILE A 130 2.35 -3.34 -23.09
CA ILE A 130 2.01 -2.07 -22.44
C ILE A 130 3.13 -1.66 -21.47
N LYS A 131 3.65 -2.60 -20.67
CA LYS A 131 4.75 -2.33 -19.73
C LYS A 131 6.03 -1.87 -20.42
N GLU A 132 6.35 -2.41 -21.61
CA GLU A 132 7.51 -1.98 -22.41
C GLU A 132 7.34 -0.56 -22.96
N GLN A 133 6.13 -0.21 -23.42
CA GLN A 133 5.81 1.15 -23.89
C GLN A 133 5.92 2.20 -22.79
N GLU A 134 5.49 1.86 -21.57
CA GLU A 134 5.64 2.77 -20.42
C GLU A 134 7.11 3.04 -20.09
N LYS A 135 7.97 2.00 -20.14
CA LYS A 135 9.40 2.15 -19.86
C LYS A 135 10.12 3.00 -20.91
N SER A 136 9.73 2.90 -22.18
CA SER A 136 10.31 3.72 -23.25
C SER A 136 9.77 5.15 -23.25
N GLY A 137 8.55 5.37 -22.76
CA GLY A 137 7.93 6.69 -22.61
C GLY A 137 8.40 7.49 -21.38
N SER A 138 8.86 6.83 -20.31
CA SER A 138 9.36 7.48 -19.09
C SER A 138 10.82 7.96 -19.18
N ALA A 139 11.47 7.85 -20.34
CA ALA A 139 12.78 8.44 -20.61
C ALA A 139 12.63 9.89 -21.11
N LYS A 140 12.16 10.80 -20.23
CA LYS A 140 12.25 12.26 -20.42
C LYS A 140 12.38 12.97 -19.09
#